data_AF-T0QCQ1-F1
#
_entry.id   AF-T0QCQ1-F1
#
_cell.length_a   1.000
_cell.length_b   1.000
_cell.length_c   1.000
_cell.angle_alpha   90.00
_cell.angle_beta   90.00
_cell.angle_gamma   90.00
#
_symmetry.space_group_name_H-M   'P 1'
#
loop_
_entity.id
_entity.type
_entity.pdbx_description
1 polymer ?
#
loop_
_entity_poly.entity_id
_entity_poly.type
_entity_poly.pdbx_seq_one_letter_code
_entity_poly.pdbx_strand_id
1 'polypeptide(L)'
;MPSSSVADLSSILTCSIAVLGAMYPQDTHLMELGSIVGVPEVAEPQKPTAPIKFMGTRLRCMELEEKLAALIAKLTSVTYPFKDDVFDAMSSLRQHDQMLCELEEYISADLPAKEEFLYGNCANMRATIRETMQYLQVQLQTTFDAKGQADYLMRPLRRKVHHARKLLTVLRKKVFLHNDSTDVGVQLHTIEALLLDAEETDLQFDCHAFHYGRDLLIEEKDRIIAEWKLVRRDIRQVRRATKEGPASSSSPSSSSSLLEFRAASPCQY
;
A
#
# COMPACT_ATOMS: atom_id res chain seq x y z
N MET A 1 -17.48 -64.66 -37.62
CA MET A 1 -16.66 -63.81 -36.74
C MET A 1 -16.83 -62.36 -37.17
N PRO A 2 -17.72 -61.57 -36.54
CA PRO A 2 -17.65 -60.12 -36.63
C PRO A 2 -17.10 -59.54 -35.32
N SER A 3 -16.22 -58.56 -35.50
CA SER A 3 -15.40 -57.85 -34.53
C SER A 3 -16.22 -56.91 -33.63
N SER A 4 -16.16 -57.16 -32.33
CA SER A 4 -16.37 -56.17 -31.28
C SER A 4 -15.11 -55.28 -31.18
N SER A 5 -15.25 -53.95 -31.33
CA SER A 5 -14.40 -52.90 -30.73
C SER A 5 -14.51 -51.51 -31.37
N VAL A 6 -15.33 -51.30 -32.39
CA VAL A 6 -15.70 -49.94 -32.82
C VAL A 6 -16.94 -49.51 -32.04
N ALA A 7 -16.79 -49.23 -30.75
CA ALA A 7 -17.70 -48.27 -30.14
C ALA A 7 -17.47 -46.97 -30.92
N ASP A 8 -18.47 -46.57 -31.70
CA ASP A 8 -18.38 -45.59 -32.78
C ASP A 8 -17.52 -44.39 -32.38
N LEU A 9 -16.33 -44.28 -33.01
CA LEU A 9 -15.41 -43.15 -32.82
C LEU A 9 -16.11 -41.80 -33.07
N SER A 10 -17.14 -41.79 -33.92
CA SER A 10 -18.01 -40.62 -34.11
C SER A 10 -18.75 -40.25 -32.82
N SER A 11 -19.34 -41.21 -32.10
CA SER A 11 -20.06 -40.96 -30.85
C SER A 11 -19.16 -40.39 -29.74
N ILE A 12 -17.91 -40.86 -29.66
CA ILE A 12 -16.92 -40.37 -28.69
C ILE A 12 -16.51 -38.95 -29.06
N LEU A 13 -16.29 -38.67 -30.34
CA LEU A 13 -15.97 -37.33 -30.83
C LEU A 13 -17.12 -36.35 -30.57
N THR A 14 -18.36 -36.72 -30.89
CA THR A 14 -19.57 -35.92 -30.66
C THR A 14 -19.74 -35.61 -29.17
N CYS A 15 -19.55 -36.60 -28.28
CA CYS A 15 -19.60 -36.37 -26.82
C CYS A 15 -18.49 -35.45 -26.34
N SER A 16 -17.27 -35.63 -26.85
CA SER A 16 -16.11 -34.81 -26.42
C SER A 16 -16.30 -33.34 -26.83
N ILE A 17 -16.81 -33.09 -28.03
CA ILE A 17 -17.10 -31.73 -28.52
C ILE A 17 -18.27 -31.11 -27.74
N ALA A 18 -19.31 -31.90 -27.40
CA ALA A 18 -20.41 -31.40 -26.58
C ALA A 18 -19.97 -30.98 -25.16
N VAL A 19 -19.09 -31.76 -24.52
CA VAL A 19 -18.52 -31.41 -23.20
C VAL A 19 -17.65 -30.17 -23.29
N LEU A 20 -16.80 -30.06 -24.31
CA LEU A 20 -15.95 -28.88 -24.51
C LEU A 20 -16.78 -27.63 -24.82
N GLY A 21 -17.84 -27.74 -25.61
CA GLY A 21 -18.78 -26.65 -25.88
C GLY A 21 -19.52 -26.17 -24.63
N ALA A 22 -19.86 -27.07 -23.70
CA ALA A 22 -20.44 -26.70 -22.41
C ALA A 22 -19.45 -25.98 -21.48
N MET A 23 -18.15 -26.32 -21.56
CA MET A 23 -17.10 -25.68 -20.78
C MET A 23 -16.68 -24.31 -21.34
N TYR A 24 -16.77 -24.12 -22.66
CA TYR A 24 -16.32 -22.92 -23.37
C TYR A 24 -17.40 -22.40 -24.35
N PRO A 25 -18.54 -21.91 -23.83
CA PRO A 25 -19.72 -21.60 -24.66
C PRO A 25 -19.55 -20.40 -25.60
N GLN A 26 -18.47 -19.61 -25.47
CA GLN A 26 -18.16 -18.46 -26.32
C GLN A 26 -17.05 -18.74 -27.34
N ASP A 27 -16.50 -19.96 -27.39
CA ASP A 27 -15.46 -20.32 -28.36
C ASP A 27 -16.11 -20.65 -29.72
N THR A 28 -15.92 -19.74 -30.68
CA THR A 28 -16.49 -19.83 -32.03
C THR A 28 -15.97 -21.04 -32.80
N HIS A 29 -14.74 -21.49 -32.55
CA HIS A 29 -14.17 -22.66 -33.24
C HIS A 29 -14.81 -23.97 -32.75
N LEU A 30 -15.12 -24.06 -31.46
CA LEU A 30 -15.85 -25.21 -30.89
C LEU A 30 -17.30 -25.27 -31.37
N MET A 31 -17.96 -24.13 -31.54
CA MET A 31 -19.31 -24.06 -32.14
C MET A 31 -19.31 -24.55 -33.59
N GLU A 32 -18.36 -24.10 -34.41
CA GLU A 32 -18.20 -24.57 -35.79
C GLU A 32 -17.93 -26.08 -35.85
N LEU A 33 -16.99 -26.59 -35.03
CA LEU A 33 -16.71 -28.02 -34.90
C LEU A 33 -17.94 -28.83 -34.47
N GLY A 34 -18.74 -28.31 -33.54
CA GLY A 34 -19.99 -28.91 -33.10
C GLY A 34 -21.02 -29.05 -34.23
N SER A 35 -21.16 -28.00 -35.05
CA SER A 35 -22.08 -28.00 -36.20
C SER A 35 -21.69 -29.04 -37.27
N ILE A 36 -20.39 -29.23 -37.51
CA ILE A 36 -19.86 -30.17 -38.51
C ILE A 36 -20.10 -31.62 -38.09
N VAL A 37 -19.99 -31.91 -36.79
CA VAL A 37 -20.10 -33.26 -36.22
C VAL A 37 -21.56 -33.61 -35.86
N GLY A 38 -22.50 -32.70 -36.13
CA GLY A 38 -23.93 -32.91 -35.87
C GLY A 38 -24.28 -32.93 -34.39
N VAL A 39 -23.51 -32.22 -33.56
CA VAL A 39 -23.91 -31.95 -32.18
C VAL A 39 -25.18 -31.10 -32.26
N PRO A 40 -26.33 -31.55 -31.72
CA PRO A 40 -27.55 -30.76 -31.76
C PRO A 40 -27.26 -29.38 -31.16
N GLU A 41 -27.62 -28.32 -31.88
CA GLU A 41 -27.49 -26.93 -31.40
C GLU A 41 -27.97 -26.89 -29.96
N VAL A 42 -27.08 -26.49 -29.05
CA VAL A 42 -27.38 -26.33 -27.64
C VAL A 42 -28.60 -25.43 -27.59
N ALA A 43 -29.74 -26.03 -27.26
CA ALA A 43 -30.98 -25.30 -27.05
C ALA A 43 -30.64 -24.09 -26.18
N GLU A 44 -31.04 -22.90 -26.62
CA GLU A 44 -30.95 -21.69 -25.80
C GLU A 44 -31.30 -22.08 -24.36
N PRO A 45 -30.47 -21.72 -23.36
CA PRO A 45 -30.73 -22.15 -22.00
C PRO A 45 -32.13 -21.66 -21.63
N GLN A 46 -33.09 -22.58 -21.62
CA GLN A 46 -34.44 -22.30 -21.17
C GLN A 46 -34.25 -21.79 -19.76
N LYS A 47 -34.56 -20.50 -19.53
CA LYS A 47 -34.60 -19.92 -18.19
C LYS A 47 -35.36 -20.89 -17.30
N PRO A 48 -34.72 -21.54 -16.31
CA PRO A 48 -35.43 -22.49 -15.50
C PRO A 48 -36.44 -21.74 -14.64
N THR A 49 -37.72 -22.06 -14.85
CA THR A 49 -38.89 -21.50 -14.17
C THR A 49 -39.05 -22.07 -12.75
N ALA A 50 -37.96 -22.26 -12.01
CA ALA A 50 -38.00 -22.79 -10.66
C ALA A 50 -37.11 -21.95 -9.75
N PRO A 51 -37.68 -21.11 -8.85
CA PRO A 51 -36.88 -20.39 -7.87
C PRO A 51 -36.23 -21.39 -6.93
N ILE A 52 -34.95 -21.15 -6.60
CA ILE A 52 -34.20 -21.85 -5.55
C ILE A 52 -35.12 -22.07 -4.33
N LYS A 53 -35.40 -23.35 -4.02
CA LYS A 53 -36.39 -23.74 -2.99
C LYS A 53 -35.99 -23.37 -1.56
N PHE A 54 -34.74 -22.96 -1.33
CA PHE A 54 -34.25 -22.54 -0.01
C PHE A 54 -33.91 -21.06 0.01
N MET A 55 -34.81 -20.27 0.59
CA MET A 55 -34.67 -18.81 0.70
C MET A 55 -33.37 -18.40 1.42
N GLY A 56 -32.94 -19.14 2.45
CA GLY A 56 -31.74 -18.81 3.23
C GLY A 56 -30.43 -18.96 2.45
N THR A 57 -30.28 -20.03 1.67
CA THR A 57 -29.09 -20.26 0.83
C THR A 57 -29.04 -19.24 -0.30
N ARG A 58 -30.17 -19.00 -0.98
CA ARG A 58 -30.29 -17.96 -2.01
C ARG A 58 -29.90 -16.57 -1.49
N LEU A 59 -30.37 -16.21 -0.30
CA LEU A 59 -30.07 -14.92 0.33
C LEU A 59 -28.56 -14.76 0.53
N ARG A 60 -27.88 -15.79 1.07
CA ARG A 60 -26.43 -15.76 1.28
C ARG A 60 -25.63 -15.64 -0.03
N CYS A 61 -26.09 -16.27 -1.10
CA CYS A 61 -25.47 -16.13 -2.42
C CYS A 61 -25.62 -14.70 -2.95
N MET A 62 -26.83 -14.15 -2.90
CA MET A 62 -27.09 -12.76 -3.32
C MET A 62 -26.29 -11.76 -2.49
N GLU A 63 -26.21 -11.96 -1.17
CA GLU A 63 -25.40 -11.12 -0.28
C GLU A 63 -23.91 -11.19 -0.64
N LEU A 64 -23.38 -12.36 -0.99
CA LEU A 64 -21.99 -12.51 -1.40
C LEU A 64 -21.73 -11.86 -2.77
N GLU A 65 -22.64 -12.03 -3.71
CA GLU A 65 -22.59 -11.38 -5.02
C GLU A 65 -22.58 -9.85 -4.89
N GLU A 66 -23.47 -9.29 -4.07
CA GLU A 66 -23.53 -7.85 -3.79
C GLU A 66 -22.26 -7.34 -3.11
N LYS A 67 -21.74 -8.07 -2.10
CA LYS A 67 -20.49 -7.73 -1.42
C LYS A 67 -19.31 -7.77 -2.37
N LEU A 68 -19.24 -8.79 -3.24
CA LEU A 68 -18.19 -8.93 -4.23
C LEU A 68 -18.26 -7.81 -5.27
N ALA A 69 -19.45 -7.50 -5.79
CA ALA A 69 -19.65 -6.39 -6.72
C ALA A 69 -19.23 -5.04 -6.11
N ALA A 70 -19.64 -4.77 -4.87
CA ALA A 70 -19.25 -3.57 -4.14
C ALA A 70 -17.73 -3.52 -3.91
N LEU A 71 -17.11 -4.65 -3.57
CA LEU A 71 -15.65 -4.76 -3.43
C LEU A 71 -14.97 -4.45 -4.75
N ILE A 72 -15.37 -5.07 -5.85
CA ILE A 72 -14.73 -4.86 -7.17
C ILE A 72 -14.86 -3.41 -7.61
N ALA A 73 -16.04 -2.81 -7.46
CA ALA A 73 -16.26 -1.39 -7.76
C ALA A 73 -15.32 -0.49 -6.94
N LYS A 74 -15.13 -0.81 -5.65
CA LYS A 74 -14.16 -0.11 -4.80
C LYS A 74 -12.73 -0.33 -5.29
N LEU A 75 -12.34 -1.58 -5.58
CA LEU A 75 -10.97 -1.92 -5.93
C LEU A 75 -10.55 -1.35 -7.30
N THR A 76 -11.48 -1.19 -8.23
CA THR A 76 -11.23 -0.68 -9.60
C THR A 76 -11.33 0.84 -9.72
N SER A 77 -11.95 1.52 -8.75
CA SER A 77 -12.06 2.99 -8.72
C SER A 77 -10.90 3.70 -8.02
N VAL A 78 -10.07 2.95 -7.27
CA VAL A 78 -8.93 3.47 -6.51
C VAL A 78 -7.66 3.44 -7.36
N THR A 79 -6.86 4.50 -7.27
CA THR A 79 -5.50 4.53 -7.79
C THR A 79 -4.52 4.07 -6.71
N TYR A 80 -3.62 3.15 -7.06
CA TYR A 80 -2.66 2.56 -6.12
C TYR A 80 -1.25 3.10 -6.36
N PRO A 81 -0.79 4.11 -5.60
CA PRO A 81 0.59 4.56 -5.70
C PRO A 81 1.57 3.57 -5.04
N PHE A 82 1.15 2.87 -3.98
CA PHE A 82 2.02 2.01 -3.18
C PHE A 82 1.66 0.53 -3.32
N LYS A 83 2.68 -0.34 -3.23
CA LYS A 83 2.50 -1.80 -3.32
C LYS A 83 1.73 -2.37 -2.14
N ASP A 84 1.94 -1.81 -0.96
CA ASP A 84 1.26 -2.26 0.26
C ASP A 84 -0.27 -2.16 0.09
N ASP A 85 -0.76 -1.06 -0.49
CA ASP A 85 -2.19 -0.88 -0.79
C ASP A 85 -2.73 -1.94 -1.77
N VAL A 86 -1.92 -2.32 -2.77
CA VAL A 86 -2.29 -3.39 -3.72
C VAL A 86 -2.31 -4.74 -3.04
N PHE A 87 -1.34 -5.03 -2.15
CA PHE A 87 -1.35 -6.28 -1.38
C PHE A 87 -2.55 -6.38 -0.44
N ASP A 88 -2.94 -5.28 0.20
CA ASP A 88 -4.14 -5.23 1.04
C ASP A 88 -5.43 -5.41 0.22
N ALA A 89 -5.49 -4.82 -0.97
CA ALA A 89 -6.58 -5.04 -1.93
C ALA A 89 -6.65 -6.52 -2.37
N MET A 90 -5.52 -7.13 -2.73
CA MET A 90 -5.43 -8.54 -3.11
C MET A 90 -5.82 -9.46 -1.93
N SER A 91 -5.42 -9.12 -0.71
CA SER A 91 -5.79 -9.84 0.51
C SER A 91 -7.31 -9.81 0.74
N SER A 92 -7.92 -8.63 0.61
CA SER A 92 -9.37 -8.43 0.71
C SER A 92 -10.13 -9.27 -0.32
N LEU A 93 -9.61 -9.35 -1.55
CA LEU A 93 -10.18 -10.16 -2.61
C LEU A 93 -10.06 -11.67 -2.33
N ARG A 94 -8.92 -12.13 -1.79
CA ARG A 94 -8.74 -13.53 -1.35
C ARG A 94 -9.67 -13.91 -0.20
N GLN A 95 -9.98 -12.99 0.71
CA GLN A 95 -10.97 -13.24 1.76
C GLN A 95 -12.36 -13.52 1.16
N HIS A 96 -12.75 -12.82 0.09
CA HIS A 96 -14.02 -13.06 -0.57
C HIS A 96 -14.03 -14.37 -1.38
N ASP A 97 -12.89 -14.76 -1.95
CA ASP A 97 -12.70 -16.09 -2.56
C ASP A 97 -12.83 -17.21 -1.51
N GLN A 98 -12.27 -17.01 -0.31
CA GLN A 98 -12.43 -17.93 0.81
C GLN A 98 -13.89 -18.03 1.26
N MET A 99 -14.62 -16.91 1.36
CA MET A 99 -16.06 -16.92 1.66
C MET A 99 -16.87 -17.66 0.60
N LEU A 100 -16.47 -17.56 -0.67
CA LEU A 100 -17.10 -18.30 -1.76
C LEU A 100 -16.87 -19.81 -1.61
N CYS A 101 -15.65 -20.24 -1.29
CA CYS A 101 -15.33 -21.63 -0.98
C CYS A 101 -16.14 -22.17 0.20
N GLU A 102 -16.26 -21.40 1.30
CA GLU A 102 -17.08 -21.78 2.45
C GLU A 102 -18.57 -21.94 2.09
N LEU A 103 -19.08 -21.07 1.22
CA LEU A 103 -20.46 -21.14 0.73
C LEU A 103 -20.67 -22.35 -0.18
N GLU A 104 -19.68 -22.69 -1.02
CA GLU A 104 -19.71 -23.91 -1.83
C GLU A 104 -19.71 -25.18 -0.98
N GLU A 105 -18.86 -25.25 0.04
CA GLU A 105 -18.85 -26.38 0.98
C GLU A 105 -20.20 -26.53 1.67
N TYR A 106 -20.78 -25.43 2.18
CA TYR A 106 -22.11 -25.41 2.80
C TYR A 106 -23.19 -25.92 1.84
N ILE A 107 -23.18 -25.50 0.58
CA ILE A 107 -24.19 -25.88 -0.42
C ILE A 107 -23.95 -27.31 -0.93
N SER A 108 -22.71 -27.77 -0.96
CA SER A 108 -22.37 -29.12 -1.41
C SER A 108 -22.98 -30.22 -0.55
N ALA A 109 -23.31 -29.90 0.72
CA ALA A 109 -24.03 -30.75 1.66
C ALA A 109 -25.56 -30.85 1.37
N ASP A 110 -26.12 -29.94 0.56
CA ASP A 110 -27.55 -29.85 0.23
C ASP A 110 -27.79 -30.15 -1.28
N LEU A 111 -28.29 -31.35 -1.59
CA LEU A 111 -28.29 -31.91 -2.95
C LEU A 111 -29.20 -31.27 -4.04
N PRO A 112 -30.36 -30.62 -3.79
CA PRO A 112 -31.25 -30.18 -4.89
C PRO A 112 -30.98 -28.77 -5.47
N ALA A 113 -30.23 -27.90 -4.78
CA ALA A 113 -29.96 -26.51 -5.21
C ALA A 113 -28.59 -26.33 -5.88
N LYS A 114 -27.94 -27.46 -6.19
CA LYS A 114 -26.50 -27.56 -6.40
C LYS A 114 -26.06 -27.13 -7.80
N GLU A 115 -26.88 -27.37 -8.82
CA GLU A 115 -26.46 -27.14 -10.22
C GLU A 115 -26.45 -25.66 -10.61
N GLU A 116 -27.54 -24.91 -10.35
CA GLU A 116 -27.62 -23.48 -10.68
C GLU A 116 -26.59 -22.64 -9.92
N PHE A 117 -26.39 -22.95 -8.64
CA PHE A 117 -25.41 -22.24 -7.81
C PHE A 117 -23.96 -22.57 -8.19
N LEU A 118 -23.61 -23.86 -8.31
CA LEU A 118 -22.21 -24.24 -8.57
C LEU A 118 -21.78 -23.94 -10.01
N TYR A 119 -22.65 -24.18 -11.01
CA TYR A 119 -22.26 -24.04 -12.41
C TYR A 119 -22.52 -22.64 -12.99
N GLY A 120 -23.43 -21.86 -12.40
CA GLY A 120 -23.70 -20.48 -12.81
C GLY A 120 -23.01 -19.46 -11.91
N ASN A 121 -23.61 -19.21 -10.75
CA ASN A 121 -23.27 -18.06 -9.90
C ASN A 121 -21.83 -18.15 -9.34
N CYS A 122 -21.44 -19.31 -8.85
CA CYS A 122 -20.09 -19.54 -8.34
C CYS A 122 -19.02 -19.39 -9.44
N ALA A 123 -19.26 -19.97 -10.62
CA ALA A 123 -18.35 -19.84 -11.76
C ALA A 123 -18.17 -18.37 -12.17
N ASN A 124 -19.26 -17.60 -12.21
CA ASN A 124 -19.24 -16.16 -12.50
C ASN A 124 -18.46 -15.39 -11.43
N MET A 125 -18.76 -15.59 -10.14
CA MET A 125 -18.04 -14.91 -9.04
C MET A 125 -16.54 -15.22 -9.07
N ARG A 126 -16.15 -16.48 -9.30
CA ARG A 126 -14.75 -16.88 -9.46
C ARG A 126 -14.09 -16.21 -10.66
N ALA A 127 -14.77 -16.13 -11.79
CA ALA A 127 -14.26 -15.44 -12.97
C ALA A 127 -13.98 -13.96 -12.64
N THR A 128 -14.93 -13.28 -12.00
CA THR A 128 -14.75 -11.88 -11.62
C THR A 128 -13.63 -11.67 -10.59
N ILE A 129 -13.48 -12.59 -9.62
CA ILE A 129 -12.35 -12.59 -8.68
C ILE A 129 -11.03 -12.73 -9.44
N ARG A 130 -10.93 -13.68 -10.38
CA ARG A 130 -9.70 -13.88 -11.17
C ARG A 130 -9.36 -12.65 -12.02
N GLU A 131 -10.33 -12.08 -12.72
CA GLU A 131 -10.16 -10.88 -13.53
C GLU A 131 -9.68 -9.70 -12.68
N THR A 132 -10.31 -9.49 -11.52
CA THR A 132 -9.92 -8.42 -10.59
C THR A 132 -8.53 -8.68 -10.01
N MET A 133 -8.18 -9.93 -9.72
CA MET A 133 -6.84 -10.31 -9.28
C MET A 133 -5.79 -10.01 -10.36
N GLN A 134 -6.06 -10.32 -11.63
CA GLN A 134 -5.18 -9.98 -12.75
C GLN A 134 -5.02 -8.48 -12.90
N TYR A 135 -6.11 -7.71 -12.77
CA TYR A 135 -6.06 -6.25 -12.75
C TYR A 135 -5.13 -5.74 -11.64
N LEU A 136 -5.26 -6.24 -10.40
CA LEU A 136 -4.40 -5.85 -9.28
C LEU A 136 -2.93 -6.26 -9.50
N GLN A 137 -2.69 -7.41 -10.12
CA GLN A 137 -1.33 -7.83 -10.50
C GLN A 137 -0.69 -6.88 -11.51
N VAL A 138 -1.47 -6.37 -12.46
CA VAL A 138 -1.01 -5.32 -13.39
C VAL A 138 -0.73 -4.01 -12.63
N GLN A 139 -1.61 -3.60 -11.71
CA GLN A 139 -1.38 -2.41 -10.87
C GLN A 139 -0.07 -2.52 -10.08
N LEU A 140 0.26 -3.70 -9.57
CA LEU A 140 1.52 -3.95 -8.84
C LEU A 140 2.76 -3.62 -9.69
N GLN A 141 2.70 -3.80 -11.02
CA GLN A 141 3.79 -3.48 -11.93
C GLN A 141 3.93 -1.97 -12.18
N THR A 142 2.84 -1.20 -12.02
CA THR A 142 2.83 0.25 -12.26
C THR A 142 2.99 1.09 -10.99
N THR A 143 2.89 0.47 -9.81
CA THR A 143 3.15 1.12 -8.51
C THR A 143 4.62 1.48 -8.32
N PHE A 144 4.89 2.35 -7.34
CA PHE A 144 6.27 2.72 -7.01
C PHE A 144 7.13 1.51 -6.63
N ASP A 145 8.36 1.50 -7.11
CA ASP A 145 9.41 0.65 -6.55
C ASP A 145 9.86 1.20 -5.18
N ALA A 146 10.69 0.44 -4.45
CA ALA A 146 11.03 0.81 -3.07
C ALA A 146 11.74 2.17 -3.01
N LYS A 147 12.59 2.44 -4.01
CA LYS A 147 13.26 3.72 -4.17
C LYS A 147 12.28 4.84 -4.54
N GLY A 148 11.38 4.63 -5.50
CA GLY A 148 10.36 5.58 -5.89
C GLY A 148 9.42 5.96 -4.74
N GLN A 149 9.06 4.99 -3.90
CA GLN A 149 8.26 5.22 -2.69
C GLN A 149 9.01 6.08 -1.68
N ALA A 150 10.26 5.71 -1.37
CA ALA A 150 11.11 6.52 -0.48
C ALA A 150 11.30 7.94 -1.04
N ASP A 151 11.55 8.05 -2.35
CA ASP A 151 11.72 9.33 -2.99
C ASP A 151 10.46 10.18 -2.93
N TYR A 152 9.28 9.59 -3.18
CA TYR A 152 7.99 10.27 -3.13
C TYR A 152 7.68 10.80 -1.72
N LEU A 153 7.77 9.92 -0.71
CA LEU A 153 7.40 10.22 0.68
C LEU A 153 8.40 11.17 1.36
N MET A 154 9.70 11.01 1.09
CA MET A 154 10.75 11.81 1.73
C MET A 154 11.07 13.12 1.00
N ARG A 155 10.61 13.31 -0.25
CA ARG A 155 10.90 14.52 -1.04
C ARG A 155 10.48 15.83 -0.38
N PRO A 156 9.28 15.96 0.23
CA PRO A 156 8.91 17.19 0.95
C PRO A 156 9.91 17.53 2.05
N LEU A 157 10.35 16.53 2.81
CA LEU A 157 11.29 16.69 3.91
C LEU A 157 12.67 17.11 3.42
N ARG A 158 13.18 16.45 2.37
CA ARG A 158 14.45 16.82 1.72
C ARG A 158 14.44 18.25 1.21
N ARG A 159 13.30 18.72 0.66
CA ARG A 159 13.17 20.10 0.19
C ARG A 159 13.25 21.12 1.32
N LYS A 160 12.59 20.86 2.46
CA LYS A 160 12.65 21.73 3.65
C LYS A 160 14.07 21.84 4.20
N VAL A 161 14.76 20.70 4.38
CA VAL A 161 16.16 20.67 4.81
C VAL A 161 17.06 21.44 3.84
N HIS A 162 16.91 21.19 2.54
CA HIS A 162 17.71 21.86 1.52
C HIS A 162 17.49 23.38 1.54
N HIS A 163 16.24 23.82 1.71
CA HIS A 163 15.91 25.23 1.85
C HIS A 163 16.58 25.86 3.08
N ALA A 164 16.46 25.22 4.25
CA ALA A 164 17.12 25.66 5.48
C ALA A 164 18.65 25.77 5.32
N ARG A 165 19.28 24.77 4.69
CA ARG A 165 20.72 24.77 4.39
C ARG A 165 21.12 25.90 3.45
N LYS A 166 20.30 26.21 2.44
CA LYS A 166 20.54 27.31 1.51
C LYS A 166 20.52 28.65 2.24
N LEU A 167 19.50 28.90 3.07
CA LEU A 167 19.41 30.09 3.91
C LEU A 167 20.62 30.21 4.84
N LEU A 168 20.99 29.11 5.51
CA LEU A 168 22.12 29.09 6.42
C LEU A 168 23.46 29.33 5.72
N THR A 169 23.62 28.84 4.49
CA THR A 169 24.83 29.09 3.68
C THR A 169 24.97 30.57 3.33
N VAL A 170 23.87 31.22 2.95
CA VAL A 170 23.84 32.66 2.69
C VAL A 170 24.18 33.44 3.96
N LEU A 171 23.57 33.05 5.08
CA LEU A 171 23.80 33.68 6.38
C LEU A 171 25.25 33.53 6.85
N ARG A 172 25.85 32.34 6.70
CA ARG A 172 27.26 32.11 7.02
C ARG A 172 28.19 32.98 6.19
N LYS A 173 27.93 33.16 4.90
CA LYS A 173 28.72 34.08 4.06
C LYS A 173 28.58 35.51 4.57
N LYS A 174 27.36 35.97 4.88
CA LYS A 174 27.11 37.31 5.42
C LYS A 174 27.91 37.57 6.71
N VAL A 175 27.83 36.65 7.67
CA VAL A 175 28.47 36.80 8.98
C VAL A 175 29.99 36.60 8.92
N PHE A 176 30.48 35.53 8.30
CA PHE A 176 31.90 35.15 8.38
C PHE A 176 32.77 35.77 7.28
N LEU A 177 32.20 36.10 6.11
CA LEU A 177 32.97 36.67 5.00
C LEU A 177 32.81 38.19 4.93
N HIS A 178 31.60 38.70 5.19
CA HIS A 178 31.30 40.12 5.08
C HIS A 178 31.26 40.84 6.43
N ASN A 179 31.44 40.13 7.55
CA ASN A 179 31.33 40.66 8.92
C ASN A 179 30.04 41.48 9.13
N ASP A 180 28.97 41.09 8.45
CA ASP A 180 27.69 41.77 8.48
C ASP A 180 26.71 40.99 9.37
N SER A 181 26.35 41.59 10.50
CA SER A 181 25.42 41.02 11.47
C SER A 181 24.00 41.59 11.35
N THR A 182 23.71 42.39 10.33
CA THR A 182 22.35 42.93 10.11
C THR A 182 21.36 41.81 9.83
N ASP A 183 20.17 41.88 10.43
CA ASP A 183 19.05 40.94 10.23
C ASP A 183 19.36 39.45 10.47
N VAL A 184 20.48 39.13 11.14
CA VAL A 184 20.87 37.74 11.42
C VAL A 184 19.84 37.07 12.30
N GLY A 185 19.37 37.73 13.36
CA GLY A 185 18.33 37.20 14.24
C GLY A 185 17.02 36.89 13.50
N VAL A 186 16.59 37.73 12.56
CA VAL A 186 15.37 37.49 11.75
C VAL A 186 15.55 36.27 10.85
N GLN A 187 16.70 36.15 10.18
CA GLN A 187 16.98 35.01 9.30
C GLN A 187 17.17 33.70 10.10
N LEU A 188 17.80 33.76 11.27
CA LEU A 188 17.92 32.62 12.18
C LEU A 188 16.56 32.16 12.68
N HIS A 189 15.67 33.10 13.04
CA HIS A 189 14.33 32.77 13.48
C HIS A 189 13.54 32.02 12.39
N THR A 190 13.66 32.43 11.13
CA THR A 190 13.05 31.71 10.00
C THR A 190 13.57 30.28 9.85
N ILE A 191 14.88 30.07 9.99
CA ILE A 191 15.47 28.72 9.90
C ILE A 191 15.05 27.86 11.11
N GLU A 192 14.95 28.46 12.29
CA GLU A 192 14.50 27.79 13.51
C GLU A 192 13.03 27.39 13.46
N ALA A 193 12.17 28.24 12.88
CA ALA A 193 10.78 27.89 12.63
C ALA A 193 10.66 26.66 11.72
N LEU A 194 11.47 26.59 10.65
CA LEU A 194 11.52 25.41 9.78
C LEU A 194 12.02 24.15 10.50
N LEU A 195 12.96 24.31 11.43
CA LEU A 195 13.49 23.20 12.22
C LEU A 195 12.46 22.69 13.23
N LEU A 196 11.74 23.60 13.89
CA LEU A 196 10.66 23.25 14.81
C LEU A 196 9.51 22.54 14.09
N ASP A 197 9.04 23.10 12.96
CA ASP A 197 8.03 22.46 12.11
C ASP A 197 8.44 21.03 11.72
N ALA A 198 9.71 20.84 11.35
CA ALA A 198 10.22 19.53 10.99
C ALA A 198 10.24 18.54 12.18
N GLU A 199 10.59 18.99 13.39
CA GLU A 199 10.64 18.12 14.57
C GLU A 199 9.26 17.73 15.11
N GLU A 200 8.30 18.66 15.03
CA GLU A 200 6.95 18.47 15.54
C GLU A 200 6.08 17.65 14.59
N THR A 201 6.25 17.81 13.27
CA THR A 201 5.36 17.19 12.27
C THR A 201 6.09 16.16 11.42
N ASP A 202 7.07 16.59 10.66
CA ASP A 202 7.66 15.82 9.57
C ASP A 202 8.46 14.59 10.04
N LEU A 203 9.26 14.76 11.09
CA LEU A 203 10.11 13.69 11.62
C LEU A 203 9.32 12.64 12.42
N GLN A 204 8.05 12.92 12.74
CA GLN A 204 7.12 11.95 13.34
C GLN A 204 6.58 10.94 12.32
N PHE A 205 6.93 11.06 11.03
CA PHE A 205 6.54 10.11 10.00
C PHE A 205 6.91 8.67 10.39
N ASP A 206 5.90 7.79 10.46
CA ASP A 206 6.09 6.39 10.82
C ASP A 206 6.46 5.55 9.60
N CYS A 207 7.74 5.19 9.50
CA CYS A 207 8.23 4.31 8.45
C CYS A 207 7.72 2.87 8.61
N HIS A 208 7.34 2.43 9.82
CA HIS A 208 6.91 1.06 10.10
C HIS A 208 5.50 0.76 9.63
N ALA A 209 4.70 1.79 9.30
CA ALA A 209 3.42 1.61 8.63
C ALA A 209 3.56 0.98 7.23
N PHE A 210 4.75 1.05 6.62
CA PHE A 210 5.05 0.47 5.32
C PHE A 210 5.78 -0.86 5.47
N HIS A 211 5.35 -1.85 4.71
CA HIS A 211 6.01 -3.16 4.63
C HIS A 211 7.01 -3.15 3.48
N TYR A 212 6.57 -2.69 2.31
CA TYR A 212 7.43 -2.56 1.14
C TYR A 212 8.28 -1.28 1.23
N GLY A 213 9.60 -1.39 0.99
CA GLY A 213 10.52 -0.25 0.99
C GLY A 213 10.78 0.39 2.35
N ARG A 214 10.34 -0.26 3.44
CA ARG A 214 10.51 0.20 4.83
C ARG A 214 11.94 0.58 5.17
N ASP A 215 12.89 -0.31 4.86
CA ASP A 215 14.29 -0.12 5.26
C ASP A 215 14.90 1.11 4.55
N LEU A 216 14.55 1.34 3.28
CA LEU A 216 14.95 2.56 2.55
C LEU A 216 14.29 3.83 3.12
N LEU A 217 13.04 3.74 3.57
CA LEU A 217 12.37 4.86 4.26
C LEU A 217 13.09 5.21 5.57
N ILE A 218 13.49 4.20 6.34
CA ILE A 218 14.25 4.38 7.58
C ILE A 218 15.61 5.03 7.27
N GLU A 219 16.36 4.50 6.30
CA GLU A 219 17.66 5.04 5.89
C GLU A 219 17.57 6.51 5.43
N GLU A 220 16.60 6.85 4.58
CA GLU A 220 16.42 8.23 4.11
C GLU A 220 15.92 9.16 5.24
N LYS A 221 15.08 8.67 6.15
CA LYS A 221 14.67 9.42 7.35
C LYS A 221 15.88 9.71 8.24
N ASP A 222 16.71 8.73 8.53
CA ASP A 222 17.92 8.88 9.34
C ASP A 222 18.90 9.87 8.70
N ARG A 223 19.05 9.81 7.37
CA ARG A 223 19.84 10.78 6.61
C ARG A 223 19.30 12.20 6.77
N ILE A 224 17.99 12.40 6.66
CA ILE A 224 17.34 13.70 6.84
C ILE A 224 17.52 14.22 8.28
N ILE A 225 17.38 13.35 9.28
CA ILE A 225 17.64 13.68 10.69
C ILE A 225 19.10 14.12 10.87
N ALA A 226 20.05 13.42 10.24
CA ALA A 226 21.46 13.79 10.29
C ALA A 226 21.70 15.17 9.65
N GLU A 227 21.04 15.49 8.54
CA GLU A 227 21.13 16.82 7.92
C GLU A 227 20.54 17.92 8.82
N TRP A 228 19.39 17.69 9.46
CA TRP A 228 18.83 18.63 10.44
C TRP A 228 19.75 18.85 11.64
N LYS A 229 20.44 17.80 12.13
CA LYS A 229 21.47 17.93 13.17
C LYS A 229 22.62 18.82 12.74
N LEU A 230 23.04 18.77 11.46
CA LEU A 230 24.04 19.67 10.90
C LEU A 230 23.53 21.12 10.84
N VAL A 231 22.29 21.34 10.39
CA VAL A 231 21.66 22.67 10.40
C VAL A 231 21.65 23.26 11.81
N ARG A 232 21.22 22.48 12.82
CA ARG A 232 21.24 22.90 14.23
C ARG A 232 22.63 23.25 14.74
N ARG A 233 23.65 22.47 14.35
CA ARG A 233 25.04 22.77 14.72
C ARG A 233 25.50 24.10 14.12
N ASP A 234 25.20 24.32 12.85
CA ASP A 234 25.62 25.49 12.12
C ASP A 234 24.89 26.77 12.59
N ILE A 235 23.60 26.68 12.96
CA ILE A 235 22.87 27.77 13.67
C ILE A 235 23.62 28.19 14.94
N ARG A 236 24.03 27.22 15.77
CA ARG A 236 24.79 27.51 17.01
C ARG A 236 26.13 28.17 16.71
N GLN A 237 26.79 27.83 15.62
CA GLN A 237 28.04 28.48 15.21
C GLN A 237 27.81 29.93 14.80
N VAL A 238 26.75 30.21 14.03
CA VAL A 238 26.39 31.58 13.63
C VAL A 238 26.07 32.45 14.86
N ARG A 239 25.23 31.95 15.79
CA ARG A 239 24.92 32.67 17.04
C ARG A 239 26.16 33.04 17.86
N ARG A 240 27.10 32.10 18.01
CA ARG A 240 28.37 32.36 18.72
C ARG A 240 29.20 33.44 18.05
N ALA A 241 29.21 33.49 16.71
CA ALA A 241 29.97 34.46 15.95
C ALA A 241 29.37 35.87 16.04
N THR A 242 28.04 35.98 16.09
CA THR A 242 27.35 37.28 16.18
C THR A 242 27.18 37.80 17.60
N LYS A 243 27.62 37.05 18.61
CA LYS A 243 27.37 37.33 20.05
C LYS A 243 25.87 37.50 20.37
N GLU A 244 24.98 37.00 19.52
CA GLU A 244 23.59 36.77 19.90
C GLU A 244 23.63 35.60 20.89
N GLY A 245 23.56 35.94 22.18
CA GLY A 245 23.49 34.96 23.26
C GLY A 245 22.37 33.95 23.02
N PRO A 246 22.45 32.74 23.60
CA PRO A 246 21.32 31.80 23.51
C PRO A 246 20.06 32.52 24.02
N ALA A 247 18.93 32.34 23.32
CA ALA A 247 17.63 32.68 23.89
C ALA A 247 17.54 32.01 25.27
N SER A 248 17.64 32.84 26.31
CA SER A 248 17.50 32.58 27.74
C SER A 248 17.43 31.10 28.17
N SER A 249 18.59 30.49 28.43
CA SER A 249 18.68 29.49 29.49
C SER A 249 19.17 30.21 30.73
N SER A 250 18.28 30.42 31.70
CA SER A 250 18.59 30.88 33.04
C SER A 250 19.64 29.94 33.66
N SER A 251 20.87 30.42 33.77
CA SER A 251 21.91 29.82 34.61
C SER A 251 22.26 30.82 35.72
N PRO A 252 22.40 30.37 36.98
CA PRO A 252 22.48 31.23 38.12
C PRO A 252 23.86 31.91 38.16
N SER A 253 23.83 33.22 38.36
CA SER A 253 24.99 34.04 38.64
C SER A 253 25.60 33.65 39.98
N SER A 254 26.74 32.96 39.95
CA SER A 254 27.65 32.86 41.09
C SER A 254 28.36 34.20 41.26
N SER A 255 27.84 35.00 42.19
CA SER A 255 28.48 36.20 42.72
C SER A 255 29.78 35.83 43.44
N SER A 256 30.85 36.55 43.14
CA SER A 256 32.06 36.56 43.95
C SER A 256 32.30 37.99 44.44
N SER A 257 32.33 38.15 45.77
CA SER A 257 32.98 39.26 46.47
C SER A 257 33.37 38.69 47.85
N LEU A 258 34.61 38.21 47.98
CA LEU A 258 35.76 38.92 48.55
C LEU A 258 35.90 38.68 50.07
N LEU A 259 36.84 37.77 50.37
CA LEU A 259 37.75 37.72 51.52
C LEU A 259 37.21 37.90 52.94
N GLU A 260 37.26 36.82 53.72
CA GLU A 260 37.81 36.88 55.07
C GLU A 260 38.62 35.62 55.40
N PHE A 261 39.60 35.83 56.27
CA PHE A 261 40.86 35.11 56.45
C PHE A 261 40.75 33.79 57.26
N ARG A 262 41.59 32.80 56.87
CA ARG A 262 42.36 31.78 57.66
C ARG A 262 41.69 31.09 58.88
N ALA A 263 41.84 29.77 59.03
CA ALA A 263 43.13 29.15 59.37
C ALA A 263 43.24 27.65 58.97
N ALA A 264 44.48 27.24 58.66
CA ALA A 264 44.95 25.86 58.53
C ALA A 264 44.84 25.12 59.89
N SER A 265 44.64 23.80 59.99
CA SER A 265 45.55 22.69 59.65
C SER A 265 44.96 21.40 60.32
N PRO A 266 45.57 20.20 60.22
CA PRO A 266 45.98 19.42 59.06
C PRO A 266 45.43 17.96 59.11
N CYS A 267 45.62 17.21 58.03
CA CYS A 267 45.46 15.75 58.03
C CYS A 267 46.51 15.07 58.93
N GLN A 268 46.11 14.01 59.64
CA GLN A 268 46.97 12.86 59.97
C GLN A 268 46.12 11.58 60.00
N TYR A 269 46.58 10.59 59.22
CA TYR A 269 46.33 9.13 59.25
C TYR A 269 44.92 8.60 59.46
#